data_AF-A0A1M6K5Y4-F1
#
_entry.id   AF-A0A1M6K5Y4-F1
#
_cell.length_a   1.000
_cell.length_b   1.000
_cell.length_c   1.000
_cell.angle_alpha   90.00
_cell.angle_beta   90.00
_cell.angle_gamma   90.00
#
_symmetry.space_group_name_H-M   'P 1'
#
loop_
_entity.id
_entity.type
_entity.pdbx_description
1 polymer ?
#
loop_
_entity_poly.entity_id
_entity_poly.type
_entity_poly.pdbx_seq_one_letter_code
_entity_poly.pdbx_strand_id
1 'polypeptide(L)'
;MSVGAFLINLDGSDTRRQSAVAQLETLGLAWMRVPAVDGRGLPVSTFDAYDDAAARRYMGRSMTGGEIACHLSHAKAAQAFLDSDHALGLVLEDDFTLTDGAVEAMGPVLDWLSGDDAPAWELVNLGAHKRKISTPFAEVAGRTILRAHYFPMLGTAILMTRDAAARLVADSAHIICPVDNHYRHWQTRTGRGLSVWPPLFRAGDHPSDIDARTRRADKTQRRATYGLAKQRRLWVDKAIALAHKLGLAGRG
;
A
#
# COMPACT_ATOMS: atom_id res chain seq x y z
N MET A 1 -21.57 3.38 -1.39
CA MET A 1 -20.93 2.89 -2.63
C MET A 1 -20.52 1.43 -2.43
N SER A 2 -20.47 0.60 -3.48
CA SER A 2 -20.04 -0.80 -3.34
C SER A 2 -18.52 -0.90 -3.13
N VAL A 3 -18.09 -1.77 -2.21
CA VAL A 3 -16.68 -2.02 -1.90
C VAL A 3 -16.38 -3.50 -2.14
N GLY A 4 -15.31 -3.78 -2.88
CA GLY A 4 -14.80 -5.15 -3.09
C GLY A 4 -13.43 -5.30 -2.46
N ALA A 5 -13.18 -6.43 -1.80
CA ALA A 5 -11.87 -6.77 -1.25
C ALA A 5 -11.11 -7.73 -2.19
N PHE A 6 -9.85 -7.43 -2.44
CA PHE A 6 -8.97 -8.15 -3.37
C PHE A 6 -7.79 -8.71 -2.58
N LEU A 7 -7.91 -9.98 -2.17
CA LEU A 7 -6.97 -10.64 -1.29
C LEU A 7 -5.80 -11.23 -2.09
N ILE A 8 -4.64 -10.58 -2.00
CA ILE A 8 -3.36 -11.06 -2.53
C ILE A 8 -2.89 -12.23 -1.66
N ASN A 9 -2.78 -13.41 -2.27
CA ASN A 9 -2.32 -14.60 -1.60
C ASN A 9 -1.49 -15.46 -2.57
N LEU A 10 -0.37 -15.99 -2.09
CA LEU A 10 0.51 -16.84 -2.88
C LEU A 10 -0.05 -18.25 -3.02
N ASP A 11 0.18 -18.90 -4.17
CA ASP A 11 -0.17 -20.30 -4.34
C ASP A 11 0.65 -21.18 -3.37
N GLY A 12 -0.03 -22.10 -2.69
CA GLY A 12 0.54 -22.93 -1.62
C GLY A 12 0.56 -22.29 -0.23
N SER A 13 0.18 -21.01 -0.07
CA SER A 13 0.03 -20.35 1.24
C SER A 13 -1.38 -20.53 1.81
N ASP A 14 -1.86 -21.78 1.87
CA ASP A 14 -3.26 -22.09 2.22
C ASP A 14 -3.62 -21.75 3.66
N THR A 15 -2.74 -21.97 4.64
CA THR A 15 -3.00 -21.62 6.04
C THR A 15 -3.17 -20.11 6.24
N ARG A 16 -2.34 -19.29 5.57
CA ARG A 16 -2.47 -17.83 5.59
C ARG A 16 -3.79 -17.40 4.94
N ARG A 17 -4.13 -17.98 3.79
CA ARG A 17 -5.41 -17.74 3.12
C ARG A 17 -6.60 -18.05 4.02
N GLN A 18 -6.63 -19.22 4.66
CA GLN A 18 -7.72 -19.62 5.55
C GLN A 18 -7.90 -18.62 6.70
N SER A 19 -6.79 -18.17 7.31
CA SER A 19 -6.82 -17.15 8.36
C SER A 19 -7.36 -15.81 7.87
N ALA A 20 -6.90 -15.35 6.69
CA ALA A 20 -7.37 -14.09 6.10
C ALA A 20 -8.86 -14.16 5.71
N VAL A 21 -9.32 -15.29 5.16
CA VAL A 21 -10.72 -15.50 4.78
C VAL A 21 -11.65 -15.47 5.98
N ALA A 22 -11.31 -16.19 7.06
CA ALA A 22 -12.10 -16.18 8.29
C ALA A 22 -12.30 -14.76 8.84
N GLN A 23 -11.28 -13.90 8.72
CA GLN A 23 -11.37 -12.51 9.15
C GLN A 23 -12.11 -11.61 8.13
N LEU A 24 -12.03 -11.88 6.83
CA LEU A 24 -12.82 -11.17 5.83
C LEU A 24 -14.32 -11.45 5.99
N GLU A 25 -14.67 -12.68 6.32
CA GLU A 25 -16.06 -13.10 6.54
C GLU A 25 -16.70 -12.33 7.71
N THR A 26 -15.95 -12.00 8.77
CA THR A 26 -16.48 -11.19 9.88
C THR A 26 -16.73 -9.73 9.50
N LEU A 27 -16.05 -9.20 8.47
CA LEU A 27 -16.28 -7.85 7.95
C LEU A 27 -17.51 -7.77 7.03
N GLY A 28 -18.00 -8.90 6.53
CA GLY A 28 -19.15 -8.95 5.60
C GLY A 28 -18.87 -8.29 4.24
N LEU A 29 -17.61 -8.13 3.84
CA LEU A 29 -17.24 -7.55 2.55
C LEU A 29 -17.26 -8.61 1.44
N ALA A 30 -17.79 -8.24 0.27
CA ALA A 30 -17.57 -9.02 -0.95
C ALA A 30 -16.07 -9.08 -1.24
N TRP A 31 -15.54 -10.28 -1.51
CA TRP A 31 -14.11 -10.44 -1.72
C TRP A 31 -13.80 -11.47 -2.79
N MET A 32 -12.61 -11.34 -3.39
CA MET A 32 -12.04 -12.33 -4.29
C MET A 32 -10.55 -12.55 -4.01
N ARG A 33 -10.08 -13.77 -4.27
CA ARG A 33 -8.66 -14.08 -4.23
C ARG A 33 -7.97 -13.58 -5.49
N VAL A 34 -6.83 -12.92 -5.30
CA VAL A 34 -5.89 -12.56 -6.36
C VAL A 34 -4.62 -13.39 -6.16
N PRO A 35 -4.32 -14.37 -7.04
CA PRO A 35 -3.08 -15.15 -6.93
C PRO A 35 -1.87 -14.21 -7.06
N ALA A 36 -1.04 -14.17 -6.03
CA ALA A 36 0.16 -13.36 -5.99
C ALA A 36 1.19 -13.85 -7.01
N VAL A 37 2.01 -12.94 -7.51
CA VAL A 37 3.21 -13.28 -8.30
C VAL A 37 4.24 -13.88 -7.35
N ASP A 38 4.80 -15.03 -7.69
CA ASP A 38 5.88 -15.63 -6.91
C ASP A 38 7.24 -15.10 -7.38
N GLY A 39 7.86 -14.25 -6.57
CA GLY A 39 9.21 -13.74 -6.82
C GLY A 39 10.33 -14.55 -6.17
N ARG A 40 10.00 -15.65 -5.46
CA ARG A 40 10.98 -16.37 -4.64
C ARG A 40 11.97 -17.12 -5.52
N GLY A 41 13.25 -16.79 -5.36
CA GLY A 41 14.34 -17.47 -6.07
C GLY A 41 14.47 -17.10 -7.55
N LEU A 42 13.64 -16.17 -8.05
CA LEU A 42 13.76 -15.68 -9.42
C LEU A 42 14.82 -14.58 -9.53
N PRO A 43 15.69 -14.63 -10.55
CA PRO A 43 16.57 -13.51 -10.90
C PRO A 43 15.75 -12.26 -11.26
N VAL A 44 16.20 -11.07 -10.87
CA VAL A 44 15.46 -9.83 -11.19
C VAL A 44 15.31 -9.55 -12.70
N SER A 45 16.16 -10.17 -13.52
CA SER A 45 16.10 -10.10 -14.99
C SER A 45 14.90 -10.82 -15.59
N THR A 46 14.14 -11.60 -14.82
CA THR A 46 12.91 -12.25 -15.29
C THR A 46 11.70 -11.31 -15.29
N PHE A 47 11.85 -10.08 -14.77
CA PHE A 47 10.77 -9.11 -14.68
C PHE A 47 11.01 -7.98 -15.68
N ASP A 48 10.36 -8.05 -16.85
CA ASP A 48 10.55 -7.08 -17.95
C ASP A 48 10.19 -5.64 -17.54
N ALA A 49 9.20 -5.48 -16.66
CA ALA A 49 8.79 -4.19 -16.15
C ALA A 49 9.81 -3.54 -15.20
N TYR A 50 10.82 -4.28 -14.71
CA TYR A 50 11.77 -3.79 -13.72
C TYR A 50 12.96 -3.07 -14.36
N ASP A 51 13.09 -1.78 -14.08
CA ASP A 51 14.27 -1.00 -14.45
C ASP A 51 15.25 -0.91 -13.28
N ASP A 52 16.27 -1.78 -13.33
CA ASP A 52 17.32 -1.85 -12.31
C ASP A 52 18.17 -0.57 -12.24
N ALA A 53 18.42 0.09 -13.38
CA ALA A 53 19.24 1.30 -13.41
C ALA A 53 18.49 2.47 -12.74
N ALA A 54 17.21 2.64 -13.06
CA ALA A 54 16.34 3.63 -12.43
C ALA A 54 16.13 3.32 -10.94
N ALA A 55 15.93 2.04 -10.57
CA ALA A 55 15.83 1.62 -9.17
C ALA A 55 17.12 1.93 -8.40
N ARG A 56 18.30 1.62 -8.94
CA ARG A 56 19.58 1.98 -8.32
C ARG A 56 19.80 3.49 -8.20
N ARG A 57 19.24 4.29 -9.11
CA ARG A 57 19.27 5.76 -9.04
C ARG A 57 18.35 6.29 -7.95
N TYR A 58 17.14 5.75 -7.84
CA TYR A 58 16.10 6.23 -6.93
C TYR A 58 16.18 5.60 -5.53
N MET A 59 16.27 4.27 -5.46
CA MET A 59 16.38 3.48 -4.23
C MET A 59 17.81 3.39 -3.68
N GLY A 60 18.82 3.57 -4.54
CA GLY A 60 20.23 3.41 -4.19
C GLY A 60 20.72 1.95 -4.19
N ARG A 61 19.84 1.02 -4.56
CA ARG A 61 20.08 -0.43 -4.64
C ARG A 61 19.12 -1.06 -5.67
N SER A 62 19.44 -2.27 -6.10
CA SER A 62 18.49 -3.14 -6.78
C SER A 62 17.34 -3.55 -5.84
N MET A 63 16.16 -3.76 -6.42
CA MET A 63 15.05 -4.46 -5.77
C MET A 63 15.34 -5.96 -5.71
N THR A 64 14.69 -6.66 -4.80
CA THR A 64 14.66 -8.13 -4.79
C THR A 64 13.52 -8.65 -5.67
N GLY A 65 13.61 -9.90 -6.14
CA GLY A 65 12.50 -10.54 -6.87
C GLY A 65 11.19 -10.53 -6.08
N GLY A 66 11.24 -10.69 -4.76
CA GLY A 66 10.06 -10.58 -3.88
C GLY A 66 9.43 -9.18 -3.84
N GLU A 67 10.24 -8.13 -3.86
CA GLU A 67 9.73 -6.74 -3.90
C GLU A 67 9.07 -6.40 -5.24
N ILE A 68 9.66 -6.90 -6.35
CA ILE A 68 9.08 -6.73 -7.69
C ILE A 68 7.77 -7.52 -7.80
N ALA A 69 7.76 -8.77 -7.34
CA ALA A 69 6.59 -9.62 -7.34
C ALA A 69 5.46 -9.10 -6.44
N CYS A 70 5.79 -8.53 -5.28
CA CYS A 70 4.81 -7.82 -4.45
C CYS A 70 4.18 -6.64 -5.20
N HIS A 71 5.00 -5.81 -5.86
CA HIS A 71 4.49 -4.71 -6.69
C HIS A 71 3.55 -5.19 -7.79
N LEU A 72 3.95 -6.21 -8.56
CA LEU A 72 3.12 -6.79 -9.60
C LEU A 72 1.84 -7.44 -9.04
N SER A 73 1.87 -7.99 -7.82
CA SER A 73 0.69 -8.56 -7.18
C SER A 73 -0.34 -7.47 -6.81
N HIS A 74 0.13 -6.31 -6.33
CA HIS A 74 -0.73 -5.15 -6.12
C HIS A 74 -1.30 -4.61 -7.43
N ALA A 75 -0.50 -4.55 -8.49
CA ALA A 75 -0.98 -4.16 -9.83
C ALA A 75 -2.06 -5.12 -10.34
N LYS A 76 -1.87 -6.43 -10.14
CA LYS A 76 -2.85 -7.46 -10.49
C LYS A 76 -4.14 -7.33 -9.67
N ALA A 77 -4.04 -7.00 -8.38
CA ALA A 77 -5.20 -6.75 -7.53
C ALA A 77 -5.95 -5.47 -7.96
N ALA A 78 -5.22 -4.42 -8.31
CA ALA A 78 -5.81 -3.20 -8.88
C ALA A 78 -6.49 -3.49 -10.23
N GLN A 79 -5.90 -4.31 -11.10
CA GLN A 79 -6.54 -4.73 -12.34
C GLN A 79 -7.82 -5.53 -12.07
N ALA A 80 -7.79 -6.51 -11.17
CA ALA A 80 -8.99 -7.27 -10.79
C ALA A 80 -10.10 -6.35 -10.23
N PHE A 81 -9.72 -5.31 -9.49
CA PHE A 81 -10.65 -4.27 -9.06
C PHE A 81 -11.22 -3.49 -10.24
N LEU A 82 -10.39 -3.07 -11.18
CA LEU A 82 -10.84 -2.38 -12.39
C LEU A 82 -11.77 -3.23 -13.27
N ASP A 83 -11.62 -4.56 -13.23
CA ASP A 83 -12.46 -5.52 -13.96
C ASP A 83 -13.78 -5.83 -13.24
N SER A 84 -13.99 -5.32 -12.03
CA SER A 84 -15.20 -5.52 -11.23
C SER A 84 -16.16 -4.33 -11.29
N ASP A 85 -17.41 -4.50 -10.87
CA ASP A 85 -18.39 -3.39 -10.76
C ASP A 85 -18.33 -2.65 -9.41
N HIS A 86 -17.31 -2.90 -8.60
CA HIS A 86 -17.13 -2.18 -7.33
C HIS A 86 -16.70 -0.72 -7.57
N ALA A 87 -17.19 0.18 -6.72
CA ALA A 87 -16.82 1.59 -6.75
C ALA A 87 -15.47 1.84 -6.06
N LEU A 88 -15.18 1.10 -4.99
CA LEU A 88 -13.92 1.14 -4.25
C LEU A 88 -13.32 -0.25 -4.11
N GLY A 89 -11.99 -0.32 -4.15
CA GLY A 89 -11.22 -1.56 -4.05
C GLY A 89 -10.38 -1.57 -2.78
N LEU A 90 -10.56 -2.58 -1.94
CA LEU A 90 -9.71 -2.84 -0.77
C LEU A 90 -8.70 -3.92 -1.13
N VAL A 91 -7.46 -3.53 -1.42
CA VAL A 91 -6.37 -4.47 -1.67
C VAL A 91 -5.77 -4.91 -0.33
N LEU A 92 -5.72 -6.23 -0.11
CA LEU A 92 -5.23 -6.85 1.12
C LEU A 92 -4.13 -7.85 0.84
N GLU A 93 -3.08 -7.87 1.66
CA GLU A 93 -2.17 -9.01 1.77
C GLU A 93 -2.78 -10.07 2.70
N ASP A 94 -2.39 -11.33 2.61
CA ASP A 94 -2.96 -12.44 3.39
C ASP A 94 -2.38 -12.63 4.80
N ASP A 95 -1.49 -11.73 5.25
CA ASP A 95 -0.92 -11.74 6.60
C ASP A 95 -1.50 -10.67 7.52
N PHE A 96 -2.71 -10.17 7.30
CA PHE A 96 -3.30 -9.20 8.23
C PHE A 96 -3.95 -9.85 9.45
N THR A 97 -4.10 -9.05 10.50
CA THR A 97 -5.04 -9.28 11.60
C THR A 97 -5.94 -8.06 11.78
N LEU A 98 -7.23 -8.27 12.06
CA LEU A 98 -8.14 -7.18 12.45
C LEU A 98 -7.78 -6.63 13.84
N THR A 99 -7.93 -5.32 14.01
CA THR A 99 -7.72 -4.66 15.31
C THR A 99 -9.02 -4.62 16.12
N ASP A 100 -8.90 -4.33 17.42
CA ASP A 100 -10.04 -4.22 18.31
C ASP A 100 -11.03 -3.15 17.82
N GLY A 101 -12.29 -3.51 17.62
CA GLY A 101 -13.33 -2.62 17.09
C GLY A 101 -13.29 -2.41 15.58
N ALA A 102 -12.46 -3.16 14.83
CA ALA A 102 -12.33 -2.97 13.39
C ALA A 102 -13.59 -3.36 12.62
N VAL A 103 -14.29 -4.41 13.05
CA VAL A 103 -15.53 -4.88 12.41
C VAL A 103 -16.61 -3.80 12.50
N GLU A 104 -16.78 -3.23 13.69
CA GLU A 104 -17.76 -2.19 13.98
C GLU A 104 -17.42 -0.86 13.27
N ALA A 105 -16.14 -0.54 13.13
CA ALA A 105 -15.69 0.69 12.50
C ALA A 105 -15.65 0.63 10.96
N MET A 106 -15.54 -0.57 10.36
CA MET A 106 -15.35 -0.72 8.92
C MET A 106 -16.48 -0.08 8.10
N GLY A 107 -17.73 -0.46 8.36
CA GLY A 107 -18.90 0.08 7.65
C GLY A 107 -18.98 1.61 7.71
N PRO A 108 -19.01 2.22 8.91
CA PRO A 108 -19.03 3.67 9.06
C PRO A 108 -17.86 4.40 8.38
N VAL A 109 -16.66 3.84 8.41
CA VAL A 109 -15.49 4.42 7.72
C VAL A 109 -15.66 4.40 6.20
N LEU A 110 -16.15 3.28 5.64
CA LEU A 110 -16.41 3.16 4.20
C LEU A 110 -17.55 4.08 3.75
N ASP A 111 -18.61 4.20 4.55
CA ASP A 111 -19.73 5.10 4.29
C ASP A 111 -19.28 6.56 4.30
N TRP A 112 -18.49 6.96 5.30
CA TRP A 112 -17.94 8.32 5.35
C TRP A 112 -17.03 8.61 4.16
N LEU A 113 -16.13 7.68 3.79
CA LEU A 113 -15.24 7.84 2.64
C LEU A 113 -15.97 7.94 1.30
N SER A 114 -17.20 7.42 1.24
CA SER A 114 -18.08 7.46 0.08
C SER A 114 -19.01 8.67 0.08
N GLY A 115 -19.07 9.43 1.17
CA GLY A 115 -19.96 10.57 1.33
C GLY A 115 -19.36 11.89 0.86
N ASP A 116 -20.21 12.91 0.71
CA ASP A 116 -19.83 14.23 0.21
C ASP A 116 -18.90 15.02 1.15
N ASP A 117 -18.87 14.65 2.44
CA ASP A 117 -17.98 15.25 3.44
C ASP A 117 -16.52 14.77 3.33
N ALA A 118 -16.29 13.66 2.60
CA ALA A 118 -14.94 13.18 2.37
C ALA A 118 -14.20 14.14 1.42
N PRO A 119 -12.91 14.41 1.68
CA PRO A 119 -12.13 15.21 0.75
C PRO A 119 -11.82 14.40 -0.49
N ALA A 120 -11.45 15.03 -1.61
CA ALA A 120 -10.91 14.27 -2.73
C ALA A 120 -9.69 13.42 -2.28
N TRP A 121 -9.78 12.11 -2.48
CA TRP A 121 -8.78 11.13 -2.05
C TRP A 121 -8.54 10.08 -3.14
N GLU A 122 -7.36 9.46 -3.12
CA GLU A 122 -6.95 8.40 -4.06
C GLU A 122 -6.71 7.08 -3.34
N LEU A 123 -5.91 7.12 -2.26
CA LEU A 123 -5.56 5.96 -1.44
C LEU A 123 -5.84 6.21 0.04
N VAL A 124 -6.35 5.21 0.74
CA VAL A 124 -6.45 5.18 2.20
C VAL A 124 -5.64 4.01 2.75
N ASN A 125 -4.68 4.31 3.63
CA ASN A 125 -3.98 3.27 4.37
C ASN A 125 -4.76 2.88 5.64
N LEU A 126 -5.23 1.64 5.70
CA LEU A 126 -6.01 1.10 6.82
C LEU A 126 -5.16 0.30 7.82
N GLY A 127 -3.87 0.10 7.54
CA GLY A 127 -2.96 -0.78 8.29
C GLY A 127 -1.85 -0.06 9.08
N ALA A 128 -1.74 1.26 8.96
CA ALA A 128 -0.57 1.99 9.46
C ALA A 128 -0.48 2.03 10.99
N HIS A 129 0.47 1.28 11.55
CA HIS A 129 0.76 1.22 12.99
C HIS A 129 1.38 2.51 13.58
N LYS A 130 1.79 3.48 12.76
CA LYS A 130 2.34 4.77 13.21
C LYS A 130 1.82 5.92 12.37
N ARG A 131 1.37 6.97 13.06
CA ARG A 131 1.13 8.29 12.46
C ARG A 131 2.45 8.87 11.94
N LYS A 132 2.41 9.45 10.74
CA LYS A 132 3.53 10.15 10.11
C LYS A 132 3.24 11.65 10.10
N ILE A 133 3.83 12.41 9.18
CA ILE A 133 3.44 13.81 8.98
C ILE A 133 2.01 13.78 8.44
N SER A 134 1.05 14.11 9.30
CA SER A 134 -0.37 14.06 9.02
C SER A 134 -1.12 15.15 9.78
N THR A 135 -2.37 15.37 9.41
CA THR A 135 -3.34 16.22 10.14
C THR A 135 -4.66 15.48 10.30
N PRO A 136 -5.32 15.52 11.47
CA PRO A 136 -6.69 15.04 11.63
C PRO A 136 -7.63 15.71 10.63
N PHE A 137 -8.59 14.95 10.14
CA PHE A 137 -9.62 15.44 9.22
C PHE A 137 -11.03 15.16 9.75
N ALA A 138 -11.31 13.94 10.20
CA ALA A 138 -12.61 13.55 10.74
C ALA A 138 -12.46 12.48 11.83
N GLU A 139 -13.51 12.32 12.65
CA GLU A 139 -13.66 11.21 13.60
C GLU A 139 -14.86 10.37 13.17
N VAL A 140 -14.65 9.07 12.98
CA VAL A 140 -15.66 8.14 12.47
C VAL A 140 -15.57 6.85 13.27
N ALA A 141 -16.64 6.48 13.97
CA ALA A 141 -16.72 5.24 14.76
C ALA A 141 -15.50 4.98 15.68
N GLY A 142 -15.04 6.02 16.40
CA GLY A 142 -13.87 5.91 17.28
C GLY A 142 -12.54 5.80 16.54
N ARG A 143 -12.48 6.24 15.28
CA ARG A 143 -11.28 6.32 14.45
C ARG A 143 -11.09 7.73 13.92
N THR A 144 -9.86 8.23 14.01
CA THR A 144 -9.43 9.45 13.34
C THR A 144 -9.07 9.16 11.88
N ILE A 145 -9.75 9.80 10.95
CA ILE A 145 -9.30 9.91 9.56
C ILE A 145 -8.25 11.02 9.48
N LEU A 146 -7.08 10.68 8.95
CA LEU A 146 -5.94 11.58 8.84
C LEU A 146 -5.65 11.88 7.37
N ARG A 147 -5.41 13.15 7.04
CA ARG A 147 -4.69 13.50 5.81
C ARG A 147 -3.23 13.07 5.95
N ALA A 148 -2.81 12.11 5.14
CA ALA A 148 -1.52 11.46 5.25
C ALA A 148 -0.49 12.14 4.34
N HIS A 149 -0.12 13.39 4.66
CA HIS A 149 0.85 14.20 3.88
C HIS A 149 2.18 13.44 3.61
N TYR A 150 2.60 12.61 4.57
CA TYR A 150 3.68 11.65 4.39
C TYR A 150 3.16 10.20 4.47
N PHE A 151 2.51 9.76 3.39
CA PHE A 151 1.72 8.51 3.31
C PHE A 151 2.45 7.27 3.85
N PRO A 152 1.85 6.37 4.66
CA PRO A 152 2.55 5.27 5.35
C PRO A 152 3.28 4.25 4.44
N MET A 153 4.35 3.62 4.95
CA MET A 153 5.10 2.52 4.29
C MET A 153 4.48 1.22 4.80
N LEU A 154 3.33 0.80 4.25
CA LEU A 154 2.74 -0.51 4.50
C LEU A 154 1.67 -0.77 3.42
N GLY A 155 1.79 -1.88 2.69
CA GLY A 155 0.86 -2.29 1.64
C GLY A 155 -0.29 -3.19 2.12
N THR A 156 -0.23 -3.69 3.35
CA THR A 156 -1.13 -4.75 3.87
C THR A 156 -2.61 -4.50 3.67
N ALA A 157 -3.07 -3.25 3.79
CA ALA A 157 -4.48 -2.88 3.62
C ALA A 157 -4.60 -1.48 3.03
N ILE A 158 -4.81 -1.42 1.71
CA ILE A 158 -4.96 -0.17 0.95
C ILE A 158 -6.34 -0.14 0.30
N LEU A 159 -7.16 0.82 0.72
CA LEU A 159 -8.38 1.16 -0.02
C LEU A 159 -8.02 2.14 -1.13
N MET A 160 -8.56 1.94 -2.33
CA MET A 160 -8.28 2.78 -3.49
C MET A 160 -9.53 3.08 -4.31
N THR A 161 -9.53 4.26 -4.93
CA THR A 161 -10.50 4.63 -5.97
C THR A 161 -10.16 3.96 -7.30
N ARG A 162 -11.10 3.97 -8.25
CA ARG A 162 -10.86 3.41 -9.60
C ARG A 162 -9.75 4.15 -10.35
N ASP A 163 -9.72 5.47 -10.26
CA ASP A 163 -8.65 6.28 -10.88
C ASP A 163 -7.28 5.94 -10.29
N ALA A 164 -7.23 5.72 -8.97
CA ALA A 164 -6.03 5.30 -8.28
C ALA A 164 -5.55 3.91 -8.73
N ALA A 165 -6.48 2.97 -8.91
CA ALA A 165 -6.17 1.64 -9.43
C ALA A 165 -5.67 1.67 -10.87
N ALA A 166 -6.30 2.44 -11.76
CA ALA A 166 -5.88 2.63 -13.14
C ALA A 166 -4.47 3.20 -13.23
N ARG A 167 -4.15 4.17 -12.37
CA ARG A 167 -2.81 4.73 -12.27
C ARG A 167 -1.79 3.70 -11.79
N LEU A 168 -2.11 2.90 -10.77
CA LEU A 168 -1.19 1.86 -10.29
C LEU A 168 -0.86 0.85 -11.40
N VAL A 169 -1.87 0.40 -12.16
CA VAL A 169 -1.67 -0.50 -13.29
C VAL A 169 -0.77 0.13 -14.36
N ALA A 170 -1.02 1.39 -14.74
CA ALA A 170 -0.21 2.10 -15.72
C ALA A 170 1.25 2.28 -15.26
N ASP A 171 1.45 2.72 -14.01
CA ASP A 171 2.79 2.91 -13.43
C ASP A 171 3.55 1.59 -13.29
N SER A 172 2.84 0.46 -13.15
CA SER A 172 3.43 -0.88 -13.03
C SER A 172 4.04 -1.41 -14.34
N ALA A 173 3.86 -0.71 -15.47
CA ALA A 173 4.61 -0.98 -16.70
C ALA A 173 6.10 -0.61 -16.57
N HIS A 174 6.47 0.21 -15.58
CA HIS A 174 7.85 0.63 -15.33
C HIS A 174 8.15 0.71 -13.82
N ILE A 175 8.60 -0.41 -13.26
CA ILE A 175 8.85 -0.59 -11.84
C ILE A 175 10.27 -0.15 -11.47
N ILE A 176 10.36 0.84 -10.59
CA ILE A 176 11.63 1.38 -10.08
C ILE A 176 11.77 1.31 -8.56
N CYS A 177 10.71 0.91 -7.85
CA CYS A 177 10.72 0.79 -6.39
C CYS A 177 9.63 -0.16 -5.87
N PRO A 178 9.76 -0.65 -4.62
CA PRO A 178 8.69 -1.39 -3.95
C PRO A 178 7.37 -0.60 -3.95
N VAL A 179 6.25 -1.32 -3.91
CA VAL A 179 4.92 -0.70 -4.07
C VAL A 179 4.59 0.30 -2.96
N ASP A 180 5.00 0.04 -1.73
CA ASP A 180 4.81 0.96 -0.60
C ASP A 180 5.64 2.25 -0.76
N ASN A 181 6.84 2.14 -1.34
CA ASN A 181 7.64 3.29 -1.76
C ASN A 181 6.97 4.08 -2.90
N HIS A 182 6.33 3.38 -3.85
CA HIS A 182 5.57 3.99 -4.94
C HIS A 182 4.36 4.76 -4.39
N TYR A 183 3.51 4.11 -3.56
CA TYR A 183 2.37 4.75 -2.91
C TYR A 183 2.80 6.00 -2.12
N ARG A 184 3.87 5.90 -1.33
CA ARG A 184 4.41 7.05 -0.60
C ARG A 184 4.81 8.18 -1.54
N HIS A 185 5.60 7.87 -2.56
CA HIS A 185 6.09 8.86 -3.51
C HIS A 185 4.95 9.61 -4.18
N TRP A 186 3.97 8.86 -4.67
CA TRP A 186 2.79 9.38 -5.35
C TRP A 186 1.93 10.22 -4.41
N GLN A 187 1.47 9.66 -3.29
CA GLN A 187 0.51 10.32 -2.41
C GLN A 187 1.08 11.53 -1.68
N THR A 188 2.39 11.55 -1.40
CA THR A 188 3.05 12.75 -0.86
C THR A 188 3.08 13.90 -1.87
N ARG A 189 3.04 13.62 -3.18
CA ARG A 189 3.04 14.66 -4.23
C ARG A 189 1.65 15.11 -4.64
N THR A 190 0.66 14.21 -4.63
CA THR A 190 -0.73 14.58 -4.94
C THR A 190 -1.45 15.16 -3.74
N GLY A 191 -1.03 14.82 -2.51
CA GLY A 191 -1.71 15.24 -1.28
C GLY A 191 -3.09 14.59 -1.10
N ARG A 192 -3.40 13.54 -1.86
CA ARG A 192 -4.71 12.83 -1.89
C ARG A 192 -4.72 11.54 -1.06
N GLY A 193 -3.69 11.34 -0.25
CA GLY A 193 -3.54 10.16 0.60
C GLY A 193 -4.20 10.37 1.95
N LEU A 194 -4.98 9.37 2.40
CA LEU A 194 -5.55 9.30 3.74
C LEU A 194 -4.98 8.12 4.53
N SER A 195 -5.18 8.13 5.83
CA SER A 195 -4.94 6.97 6.69
C SER A 195 -5.89 6.97 7.90
N VAL A 196 -6.15 5.80 8.46
CA VAL A 196 -7.04 5.63 9.63
C VAL A 196 -6.23 5.35 10.89
N TRP A 197 -6.60 5.99 12.01
CA TRP A 197 -5.94 5.80 13.31
C TRP A 197 -6.96 5.68 14.47
N PRO A 198 -6.84 4.70 15.38
CA PRO A 198 -6.05 3.47 15.27
C PRO A 198 -6.34 2.71 13.96
N PRO A 199 -5.40 1.92 13.43
CA PRO A 199 -5.62 1.23 12.15
C PRO A 199 -6.71 0.15 12.32
N LEU A 200 -7.39 -0.20 11.22
CA LEU A 200 -8.39 -1.29 11.19
C LEU A 200 -7.74 -2.67 10.98
N PHE A 201 -6.57 -2.67 10.35
CA PHE A 201 -5.75 -3.85 10.12
C PHE A 201 -4.40 -3.67 10.79
N ARG A 202 -3.78 -4.76 11.21
CA ARG A 202 -2.35 -4.82 11.53
C ARG A 202 -1.70 -5.87 10.65
N ALA A 203 -0.45 -5.65 10.27
CA ALA A 203 0.38 -6.76 9.79
C ALA A 203 0.46 -7.78 10.93
N GLY A 204 0.18 -9.04 10.61
CA GLY A 204 0.16 -10.16 11.54
C GLY A 204 1.56 -10.46 12.06
N ASP A 205 1.61 -11.26 13.12
CA ASP A 205 2.85 -11.62 13.82
C ASP A 205 3.66 -12.70 13.08
N HIS A 206 3.18 -13.16 11.92
CA HIS A 206 3.91 -14.09 11.07
C HIS A 206 5.09 -13.36 10.41
N PRO A 207 6.31 -13.92 10.48
CA PRO A 207 7.42 -13.36 9.71
C PRO A 207 6.98 -13.37 8.25
N SER A 208 6.90 -12.20 7.63
CA SER A 208 6.64 -12.13 6.19
C SER A 208 7.66 -13.03 5.49
N ASP A 209 7.20 -13.95 4.65
CA ASP A 209 8.07 -14.84 3.86
C ASP A 209 9.07 -14.04 3.00
N ILE A 210 8.78 -12.75 2.80
CA ILE A 210 9.62 -11.74 2.14
C ILE A 210 10.74 -11.27 3.08
N ASP A 211 10.46 -11.11 4.39
CA ASP A 211 11.37 -10.51 5.38
C ASP A 211 12.54 -11.41 5.79
N ALA A 212 12.33 -12.74 5.81
CA ALA A 212 13.36 -13.70 6.17
C ALA A 212 14.53 -13.72 5.15
N ARG A 213 14.27 -13.34 3.88
CA ARG A 213 15.28 -13.28 2.81
C ARG A 213 15.79 -11.87 2.49
N THR A 214 15.05 -10.79 2.73
CA THR A 214 15.56 -9.40 2.57
C THR A 214 16.74 -9.10 3.49
N ARG A 215 16.85 -9.71 4.67
CA ARG A 215 18.05 -9.58 5.53
C ARG A 215 19.31 -10.19 4.89
N ARG A 216 19.16 -11.14 3.97
CA ARG A 216 20.24 -11.79 3.22
C ARG A 216 20.42 -11.24 1.80
N ALA A 217 19.52 -10.38 1.32
CA ALA A 217 19.73 -9.63 0.08
C ALA A 217 21.01 -8.80 0.24
N ASP A 218 21.97 -9.17 -0.57
CA ASP A 218 23.38 -9.14 -0.28
C ASP A 218 23.91 -7.71 -0.04
N LYS A 219 24.79 -7.54 0.96
CA LYS A 219 25.44 -6.24 1.24
C LYS A 219 26.27 -5.75 0.02
N THR A 220 26.48 -6.62 -0.97
CA THR A 220 27.29 -6.44 -2.18
C THR A 220 26.63 -5.59 -3.28
N GLN A 221 25.31 -5.34 -3.27
CA GLN A 221 24.64 -4.61 -4.37
C GLN A 221 24.20 -3.17 -4.02
N ARG A 222 24.73 -2.59 -2.95
CA ARG A 222 24.43 -1.19 -2.57
C ARG A 222 25.44 -0.26 -3.24
N ARG A 223 24.96 0.81 -3.88
CA ARG A 223 25.87 1.88 -4.35
C ARG A 223 26.56 2.51 -3.14
N ALA A 224 27.78 3.01 -3.32
CA ALA A 224 28.47 3.83 -2.31
C ALA A 224 27.60 5.01 -1.84
N THR A 225 26.77 5.54 -2.75
CA THR A 225 25.83 6.64 -2.48
C THR A 225 24.48 6.19 -1.90
N TYR A 226 24.27 4.90 -1.56
CA TYR A 226 22.99 4.40 -1.05
C TYR A 226 22.45 5.22 0.11
N GLY A 227 23.31 5.54 1.09
CA GLY A 227 22.95 6.37 2.23
C GLY A 227 22.47 7.76 1.80
N LEU A 228 23.19 8.41 0.89
CA LEU A 228 22.85 9.73 0.36
C LEU A 228 21.56 9.71 -0.45
N ALA A 229 21.39 8.73 -1.35
CA ALA A 229 20.18 8.59 -2.18
C ALA A 229 18.94 8.34 -1.31
N LYS A 230 19.05 7.45 -0.32
CA LYS A 230 17.99 7.19 0.66
C LYS A 230 17.66 8.45 1.47
N GLN A 231 18.65 9.12 2.04
CA GLN A 231 18.41 10.34 2.82
C GLN A 231 17.77 11.42 1.95
N ARG A 232 18.34 11.71 0.77
CA ARG A 232 17.78 12.69 -0.17
C ARG A 232 16.30 12.42 -0.46
N ARG A 233 15.92 11.18 -0.79
CA ARG A 233 14.51 10.80 -1.01
C ARG A 233 13.64 11.12 0.21
N LEU A 234 14.06 10.69 1.40
CA LEU A 234 13.31 10.92 2.64
C LEU A 234 13.17 12.41 2.96
N TRP A 235 14.22 13.21 2.77
CA TRP A 235 14.20 14.65 3.00
C TRP A 235 13.29 15.37 2.02
N VAL A 236 13.35 15.02 0.73
CA VAL A 236 12.47 15.57 -0.30
C VAL A 236 11.00 15.25 0.02
N ASP A 237 10.67 13.99 0.29
CA ASP A 237 9.28 13.62 0.58
C ASP A 237 8.78 14.27 1.89
N LYS A 238 9.64 14.40 2.91
CA LYS A 238 9.29 15.14 4.14
C LYS A 238 9.08 16.63 3.89
N ALA A 239 9.90 17.27 3.06
CA ALA A 239 9.76 18.68 2.74
C ALA A 239 8.43 18.96 2.01
N ILE A 240 8.10 18.12 1.02
CA ILE A 240 6.80 18.19 0.31
C ILE A 240 5.64 17.94 1.29
N ALA A 241 5.74 16.91 2.13
CA ALA A 241 4.71 16.61 3.13
C ALA A 241 4.51 17.77 4.14
N LEU A 242 5.58 18.45 4.55
CA LEU A 242 5.50 19.63 5.40
C LEU A 242 4.85 20.80 4.66
N ALA A 243 5.15 21.01 3.39
CA ALA A 243 4.49 22.03 2.58
C ALA A 243 2.98 21.80 2.48
N HIS A 244 2.53 20.55 2.24
CA HIS A 244 1.10 20.22 2.29
C HIS A 244 0.49 20.44 3.68
N LYS A 245 1.18 20.01 4.74
CA LYS A 245 0.72 20.20 6.12
C LYS A 245 0.55 21.69 6.49
N LEU A 246 1.42 22.55 5.97
CA LEU A 246 1.40 24.00 6.20
C LEU A 246 0.49 24.75 5.22
N GLY A 247 -0.15 24.07 4.27
CA GLY A 247 -0.99 24.69 3.24
C GLY A 247 -0.21 25.49 2.18
N LEU A 248 1.09 25.27 2.06
CA LEU A 248 1.99 25.95 1.14
C LEU A 248 2.10 25.25 -0.23
N ALA A 249 1.63 24.01 -0.33
CA ALA A 249 1.55 23.30 -1.60
C ALA A 249 0.36 23.82 -2.41
N GLY A 250 0.59 24.20 -3.67
CA GLY A 250 -0.47 24.65 -4.58
C GLY A 250 -1.60 23.63 -4.65
N ARG A 251 -2.85 24.10 -4.61
CA ARG A 251 -4.04 23.26 -4.81
C ARG A 251 -4.07 22.88 -6.30
N GLY A 252 -3.48 21.73 -6.62
CA GLY A 252 -3.54 21.12 -7.97
C GLY A 252 -4.84 20.37 -8.19
#